data_AF-A0A8K0BAL2-F1
#
_entry.id   AF-A0A8K0BAL2-F1
#
_cell.length_a   1.000
_cell.length_b   1.000
_cell.length_c   1.000
_cell.angle_alpha   90.00
_cell.angle_beta   90.00
_cell.angle_gamma   90.00
#
_symmetry.space_group_name_H-M   'P 1'
#
loop_
_entity.id
_entity.type
_entity.pdbx_description
1 polymer ?
#
loop_
_entity_poly.entity_id
_entity_poly.type
_entity_poly.pdbx_seq_one_letter_code
_entity_poly.pdbx_strand_id
1 'polypeptide(L)'
;SGPPKRFPVAAVDDILKDVLGSCLREQPYEPARCRDMAKDIAEVIKARVKDLMIPRYKIVVVTHIGQLNEQSMQIGSRCLWDPASDTFSSYVFKNTSLFALANVYAVYFE
;
A
#
# COMPACT_ATOMS: atom_id res chain seq x y z
N SER A 1 -11.17 -23.39 -8.93
CA SER A 1 -11.55 -22.55 -10.10
C SER A 1 -11.13 -21.12 -9.83
N GLY A 2 -10.62 -20.40 -10.84
CA GLY A 2 -10.08 -19.04 -10.64
C GLY A 2 -11.12 -17.97 -10.28
N PRO A 3 -10.68 -16.77 -9.87
CA PRO A 3 -11.55 -15.67 -9.50
C PRO A 3 -12.48 -15.26 -10.66
N PRO A 4 -13.78 -15.03 -10.40
CA PRO A 4 -14.70 -14.52 -11.42
C PRO A 4 -14.38 -13.08 -11.85
N LYS A 5 -13.75 -12.30 -10.96
CA LYS A 5 -13.23 -10.96 -11.22
C LYS A 5 -11.83 -10.86 -10.65
N ARG A 6 -10.84 -10.53 -11.49
CA ARG A 6 -9.46 -10.34 -11.05
C ARG A 6 -9.31 -9.08 -10.20
N PHE A 7 -8.32 -9.10 -9.32
CA PHE A 7 -7.93 -7.93 -8.57
C PHE A 7 -7.44 -6.80 -9.51
N PRO A 8 -8.01 -5.58 -9.45
CA PRO A 8 -7.73 -4.49 -10.37
C PRO A 8 -6.46 -3.72 -9.93
N VAL A 9 -5.29 -4.28 -10.20
CA VAL A 9 -3.98 -3.73 -9.77
C VAL A 9 -3.83 -2.25 -10.14
N ALA A 10 -4.13 -1.85 -11.37
CA ALA A 10 -3.97 -0.46 -11.82
C ALA A 10 -4.83 0.54 -11.01
N ALA A 11 -6.07 0.18 -10.68
CA ALA A 11 -6.92 1.03 -9.86
C ALA A 11 -6.40 1.15 -8.42
N VAL A 12 -5.78 0.08 -7.91
CA VAL A 12 -5.17 0.08 -6.58
C VAL A 12 -3.88 0.90 -6.58
N ASP A 13 -3.07 0.82 -7.64
CA ASP A 13 -1.89 1.68 -7.82
C ASP A 13 -2.26 3.17 -7.79
N ASP A 14 -3.35 3.54 -8.46
CA ASP A 14 -3.87 4.92 -8.45
C ASP A 14 -4.34 5.34 -7.05
N ILE A 15 -5.02 4.45 -6.30
CA ILE A 15 -5.39 4.69 -4.90
C ILE A 15 -4.13 4.91 -4.04
N LEU A 16 -3.10 4.06 -4.18
CA LEU A 16 -1.87 4.18 -3.41
C LEU A 16 -1.18 5.53 -3.68
N LYS A 17 -1.07 5.90 -4.97
CA LYS A 17 -0.47 7.16 -5.40
C LYS A 17 -1.23 8.37 -4.87
N ASP A 18 -2.55 8.36 -4.97
CA ASP A 18 -3.40 9.46 -4.51
C ASP A 18 -3.37 9.62 -2.99
N VAL A 19 -3.53 8.52 -2.23
CA VAL A 19 -3.52 8.58 -0.75
C VAL A 19 -2.16 9.04 -0.24
N LEU A 20 -1.06 8.44 -0.71
CA LEU A 20 0.27 8.84 -0.25
C LEU A 20 0.59 10.29 -0.66
N GLY A 21 0.27 10.69 -1.89
CA GLY A 21 0.47 12.05 -2.37
C GLY A 21 -0.33 13.08 -1.56
N SER A 22 -1.60 12.81 -1.28
CA SER A 22 -2.49 13.71 -0.55
C SER A 22 -2.12 13.83 0.92
N CYS A 23 -1.69 12.74 1.55
CA CYS A 23 -1.35 12.73 2.98
C CYS A 23 0.04 13.29 3.29
N LEU A 24 1.03 13.08 2.41
CA LEU A 24 2.45 13.25 2.76
C LEU A 24 3.17 14.36 1.99
N ARG A 25 2.61 14.91 0.90
CA ARG A 25 3.32 15.87 0.04
C ARG A 25 3.89 17.07 0.80
N GLU A 26 3.08 17.69 1.65
CA GLU A 26 3.45 18.88 2.42
C GLU A 26 3.85 18.56 3.88
N GLN A 27 4.14 17.30 4.20
CA GLN A 27 4.44 16.88 5.57
C GLN A 27 5.93 16.63 5.80
N PRO A 28 6.56 17.29 6.78
CA PRO A 28 7.91 16.95 7.19
C PRO A 28 7.93 15.62 7.96
N TYR A 29 9.08 14.95 7.98
CA TYR A 29 9.29 13.81 8.86
C TYR A 29 9.23 14.25 10.33
N GLU A 30 8.30 13.67 11.09
CA GLU A 30 8.24 13.78 12.54
C GLU A 30 7.89 12.40 13.11
N PRO A 31 8.74 11.76 13.93
CA PRO A 31 8.58 10.35 14.30
C PRO A 31 7.22 9.97 14.90
N ALA A 32 6.69 10.77 15.83
CA ALA A 32 5.44 10.42 16.52
C ALA A 32 4.24 10.50 15.57
N ARG A 33 4.17 11.57 14.79
CA ARG A 33 3.15 11.79 13.77
C ARG A 33 3.26 10.80 12.62
N CYS A 34 4.46 10.50 12.15
CA CYS A 34 4.65 9.52 11.07
C CYS A 34 4.19 8.12 11.48
N ARG A 35 4.36 7.72 12.75
CA ARG A 35 3.83 6.46 13.27
C ARG A 35 2.30 6.40 13.14
N ASP A 36 1.62 7.46 13.55
CA ASP A 36 0.16 7.51 13.54
C ASP A 36 -0.35 7.62 12.09
N MET A 37 0.29 8.45 11.25
CA MET A 37 0.00 8.57 9.83
C MET A 37 0.17 7.25 9.07
N ALA A 38 1.19 6.43 9.38
CA ALA A 38 1.38 5.15 8.71
C ALA A 38 0.18 4.21 8.93
N LYS A 39 -0.38 4.20 10.15
CA LYS A 39 -1.59 3.45 10.48
C LYS A 39 -2.81 4.02 9.75
N ASP A 40 -3.01 5.33 9.80
CA ASP A 40 -4.18 5.98 9.19
C ASP A 40 -4.18 5.79 7.67
N ILE A 41 -3.02 5.96 7.02
CA ILE A 41 -2.84 5.71 5.58
C ILE A 41 -3.19 4.25 5.25
N ALA A 42 -2.74 3.29 6.04
CA ALA A 42 -3.05 1.88 5.80
C ALA A 42 -4.56 1.60 5.87
N GLU A 43 -5.27 2.18 6.84
CA GLU A 43 -6.72 2.02 6.95
C GLU A 43 -7.48 2.74 5.84
N VAL A 44 -7.05 3.94 5.43
CA VAL A 44 -7.65 4.67 4.29
C VAL A 44 -7.47 3.90 2.98
N ILE A 45 -6.28 3.37 2.70
CA ILE A 45 -6.03 2.53 1.53
C ILE A 45 -6.93 1.30 1.57
N LYS A 46 -6.96 0.59 2.71
CA LYS A 46 -7.78 -0.60 2.89
C LYS A 46 -9.27 -0.34 2.66
N ALA A 47 -9.79 0.78 3.17
CA ALA A 47 -11.17 1.20 2.95
C ALA A 47 -11.45 1.44 1.46
N ARG A 48 -10.63 2.27 0.79
CA ARG A 48 -10.79 2.57 -0.64
C ARG A 48 -10.66 1.34 -1.54
N VAL A 49 -9.77 0.41 -1.21
CA VAL A 49 -9.65 -0.86 -1.95
C VAL A 49 -10.88 -1.74 -1.74
N LYS A 50 -11.45 -1.77 -0.53
CA LYS A 50 -12.72 -2.49 -0.27
C LYS A 50 -13.91 -1.87 -1.01
N ASP A 51 -13.93 -0.56 -1.21
CA ASP A 51 -14.98 0.15 -1.95
C ASP A 51 -15.01 -0.21 -3.45
N LEU A 52 -13.93 -0.80 -3.98
CA LEU A 52 -13.93 -1.40 -5.33
C LEU A 52 -14.81 -2.66 -5.43
N MET A 53 -15.31 -3.16 -4.30
CA MET A 53 -16.23 -4.29 -4.18
C MET A 53 -15.75 -5.52 -4.96
N ILE A 54 -14.46 -5.85 -4.82
CA ILE A 54 -13.87 -7.01 -5.48
C ILE A 54 -14.15 -8.23 -4.60
N PRO A 55 -14.99 -9.18 -5.06
CA PRO A 55 -15.42 -10.28 -4.23
C PRO A 55 -14.26 -11.26 -3.99
N ARG A 56 -14.28 -11.93 -2.83
CA ARG A 56 -13.42 -13.09 -2.51
C ARG A 56 -11.92 -12.80 -2.44
N TYR A 57 -11.51 -11.58 -2.11
CA TYR A 57 -10.11 -11.29 -1.79
C TYR A 57 -9.96 -10.87 -0.33
N LYS A 58 -9.05 -11.53 0.39
CA LYS A 58 -8.50 -11.02 1.63
C LYS A 58 -7.49 -9.92 1.31
N ILE A 59 -7.73 -8.73 1.85
CA ILE A 59 -6.88 -7.56 1.63
C ILE A 59 -5.99 -7.31 2.85
N VAL A 60 -4.69 -7.24 2.63
CA VAL A 60 -3.69 -6.86 3.64
C VAL A 60 -2.97 -5.61 3.15
N VAL A 61 -2.91 -4.57 3.98
CA VAL A 61 -2.21 -3.32 3.66
C VAL A 61 -1.05 -3.15 4.63
N VAL A 62 0.13 -2.83 4.11
CA VAL A 62 1.32 -2.54 4.91
C VAL A 62 1.93 -1.23 4.44
N THR A 63 2.06 -0.27 5.36
CA THR A 63 2.63 1.05 5.09
C THR A 63 3.89 1.27 5.92
N HIS A 64 4.93 1.80 5.30
CA HIS A 64 6.17 2.22 5.94
C HIS A 64 6.37 3.71 5.68
N ILE A 65 6.80 4.46 6.69
CA ILE A 65 7.23 5.86 6.57
C ILE A 65 8.58 5.96 7.26
N GLY A 66 9.56 6.61 6.63
CA GLY A 66 10.87 6.81 7.22
C GLY A 66 11.52 8.11 6.75
N GLN A 67 12.52 8.55 7.50
CA GLN A 67 13.25 9.78 7.22
C GLN A 67 14.15 9.61 5.98
N LEU A 68 14.28 10.68 5.20
CA LEU A 68 15.31 10.83 4.18
C LEU A 68 16.48 11.61 4.78
N ASN A 69 17.58 10.91 5.07
CA ASN A 69 18.79 11.46 5.70
C ASN A 69 20.08 10.86 5.07
N GLU A 70 20.07 10.68 3.75
CA GLU A 70 21.20 10.11 2.98
C GLU A 70 21.56 8.65 3.33
N GLN A 71 20.71 7.95 4.07
CA GLN A 71 20.85 6.52 4.34
C GLN A 71 20.39 5.66 3.15
N SER A 72 21.06 4.52 2.95
CA SER A 72 20.59 3.49 2.02
C SER A 72 19.63 2.54 2.73
N MET A 73 18.51 2.22 2.07
CA MET A 73 17.52 1.30 2.60
C MET A 73 16.98 0.41 1.49
N GLN A 74 16.86 -0.89 1.77
CA GLN A 74 16.24 -1.86 0.89
C GLN A 74 15.08 -2.53 1.62
N ILE A 75 13.89 -2.52 1.01
CA ILE A 75 12.71 -3.23 1.49
C ILE A 75 12.34 -4.26 0.42
N GLY A 76 12.22 -5.52 0.83
CA GLY A 76 11.80 -6.62 -0.03
C GLY A 76 10.70 -7.44 0.64
N SER A 77 9.82 -8.02 -0.18
CA SER A 77 8.76 -8.93 0.26
C SER A 77 8.84 -10.24 -0.52
N ARG A 78 8.51 -11.36 0.14
CA ARG A 78 8.37 -12.69 -0.47
C ARG A 78 7.02 -13.27 -0.08
N CYS A 79 6.36 -13.97 -1.01
CA CYS A 79 5.03 -14.52 -0.81
C CYS A 79 5.01 -15.99 -1.23
N LEU A 80 4.24 -16.81 -0.51
CA LEU A 80 3.87 -18.17 -0.90
C LEU A 80 2.37 -18.16 -1.16
N TRP A 81 1.98 -18.12 -2.44
CA TRP A 81 0.62 -17.84 -2.88
C TRP A 81 0.41 -18.33 -4.32
N ASP A 82 -0.83 -18.39 -4.81
CA ASP A 82 -1.16 -18.83 -6.17
C ASP A 82 -0.92 -17.68 -7.19
N PRO A 83 0.05 -17.80 -8.11
CA PRO A 83 0.37 -16.74 -9.07
C PRO A 83 -0.76 -16.47 -10.09
N ALA A 84 -1.76 -17.34 -10.20
CA ALA A 84 -2.88 -17.15 -11.11
C ALA A 84 -3.99 -16.27 -10.51
N SER A 85 -4.13 -16.24 -9.18
CA SER A 85 -5.25 -15.61 -8.50
C SER A 85 -4.82 -14.54 -7.49
N ASP A 86 -3.69 -14.72 -6.82
CA ASP A 86 -3.13 -13.82 -5.82
C ASP A 86 -2.22 -12.77 -6.45
N THR A 87 -2.22 -11.56 -5.89
CA THR A 87 -1.41 -10.47 -6.43
C THR A 87 -1.15 -9.36 -5.40
N PHE A 88 -0.32 -8.38 -5.77
CA PHE A 88 -0.08 -7.20 -4.97
C PHE A 88 -0.03 -5.93 -5.82
N SER A 89 -0.14 -4.79 -5.16
CA SER A 89 0.12 -3.45 -5.67
C SER A 89 1.07 -2.74 -4.70
N SER A 90 1.96 -1.92 -5.23
CA SER A 90 3.01 -1.25 -4.45
C SER A 90 3.27 0.15 -5.00
N TYR A 91 3.43 1.13 -4.12
CA TYR A 91 3.81 2.49 -4.50
C TYR A 91 4.78 3.10 -3.50
N VAL A 92 5.80 3.77 -4.02
CA VAL A 92 6.78 4.54 -3.24
C VAL A 92 6.57 6.02 -3.48
N PHE A 93 6.36 6.75 -2.39
CA PHE A 93 6.32 8.20 -2.36
C PHE A 93 7.59 8.75 -1.70
N LYS A 94 8.06 9.91 -2.14
CA LYS A 94 9.15 10.66 -1.53
C LYS A 94 8.86 12.15 -1.58
N ASN A 95 9.19 12.88 -0.51
CA ASN A 95 9.28 14.33 -0.50
C ASN A 95 10.69 14.76 -0.07
N THR A 96 10.85 15.99 0.40
CA THR A 96 12.15 16.54 0.82
C THR A 96 12.71 15.97 2.12
N SER A 97 11.89 15.32 2.96
CA SER A 97 12.28 14.90 4.31
C SER A 97 11.95 13.44 4.66
N LEU A 98 11.03 12.80 3.94
CA LEU A 98 10.58 11.43 4.18
C LEU A 98 10.34 10.65 2.89
N PHE A 99 10.38 9.33 3.02
CA PHE A 99 9.81 8.39 2.06
C PHE A 99 8.63 7.66 2.70
N ALA A 100 7.74 7.16 1.86
CA ALA A 100 6.72 6.21 2.26
C ALA A 100 6.58 5.09 1.22
N LEU A 101 6.34 3.88 1.69
CA LEU A 101 6.05 2.70 0.87
C LEU A 101 4.71 2.13 1.34
N ALA A 102 3.74 2.03 0.44
CA ALA A 102 2.50 1.31 0.70
C ALA A 102 2.44 0.06 -0.18
N ASN A 103 2.09 -1.06 0.43
CA ASN A 103 1.86 -2.34 -0.23
C ASN A 103 0.44 -2.81 0.07
N VAL A 104 -0.27 -3.29 -0.96
CA VAL A 104 -1.55 -4.00 -0.83
C VAL A 104 -1.34 -5.41 -1.35
N TYR A 105 -1.59 -6.41 -0.51
CA TYR A 105 -1.62 -7.81 -0.91
C TYR A 105 -3.08 -8.26 -0.99
N ALA A 106 -3.43 -8.89 -2.11
CA ALA A 106 -4.74 -9.45 -2.37
C ALA A 106 -4.60 -10.96 -2.52
N VAL A 107 -5.15 -11.70 -1.55
CA VAL A 107 -5.14 -13.17 -1.55
C VAL A 107 -6.56 -13.66 -1.81
N TYR A 108 -6.75 -14.39 -2.90
CA TYR A 108 -8.03 -14.96 -3.30
C TYR A 108 -8.47 -16.06 -2.33
N PHE A 109 -9.74 -16.03 -1.97
CA PHE A 109 -10.37 -17.01 -1.10
C PHE A 109 -11.30 -17.90 -1.93
N GLU A 110 -10.88 -19.15 -2.14
CA GLU A 110 -11.64 -20.21 -2.86
C GLU A 110 -12.82 -20.78 -2.07
#